data_AF-A0AAE9L007-F1
#
_entry.id   AF-A0AAE9L007-F1
#
_cell.length_a   1.000
_cell.length_b   1.000
_cell.length_c   1.000
_cell.angle_alpha   90.00
_cell.angle_beta   90.00
_cell.angle_gamma   90.00
#
_symmetry.space_group_name_H-M   'P 1'
#
loop_
_entity.id
_entity.type
_entity.pdbx_description
1 polymer ?
#
loop_
_entity_poly.entity_id
_entity_poly.type
_entity_poly.pdbx_seq_one_letter_code
_entity_poly.pdbx_strand_id
1 'polypeptide(L)'
;MNIKKLLFPIVLIGTWNISYAEKVTQSPLEKVLSMYSSKENIDTYYSIPNIEWGNKVNRTPNRFFSLGKLNLEVMGQSEISVSGNGNQVNDIELSNNRPSKKFKIILEKNLKSYQIFELPKCHQGENSQFFYVVGKNKVPIYVMAIANFTEEPYMSPLYTQFEFSLQKPSECK
;
A
#
# COMPACT_ATOMS: atom_id res chain seq x y z
N MET A 1 -62.02 41.86 21.50
CA MET A 1 -60.82 42.36 20.82
C MET A 1 -59.69 42.42 21.84
N ASN A 2 -58.77 41.44 21.83
CA ASN A 2 -57.37 41.57 22.27
C ASN A 2 -56.59 40.26 22.08
N ILE A 3 -56.01 40.18 20.89
CA ILE A 3 -54.70 39.68 20.48
C ILE A 3 -53.92 38.78 21.46
N LYS A 4 -53.78 37.53 20.99
CA LYS A 4 -52.74 36.52 21.26
C LYS A 4 -51.34 37.09 21.49
N LYS A 5 -50.62 36.59 22.49
CA LYS A 5 -49.15 36.38 22.44
C LYS A 5 -48.77 35.20 23.34
N LEU A 6 -48.78 33.98 22.78
CA LEU A 6 -48.02 32.86 23.33
C LEU A 6 -46.59 32.99 22.77
N LEU A 7 -45.63 33.27 23.64
CA LEU A 7 -44.20 33.19 23.36
C LEU A 7 -43.78 31.72 23.46
N PHE A 8 -43.52 31.08 22.32
CA PHE A 8 -42.72 29.86 22.28
C PHE A 8 -41.27 30.25 22.06
N PRO A 9 -40.33 29.93 22.96
CA PRO A 9 -38.92 29.93 22.59
C PRO A 9 -38.68 28.73 21.66
N ILE A 10 -38.47 29.02 20.37
CA ILE A 10 -37.88 28.05 19.45
C ILE A 10 -36.42 27.89 19.89
N VAL A 11 -36.16 26.86 20.69
CA VAL A 11 -34.80 26.37 20.91
C VAL A 11 -34.40 25.66 19.62
N LEU A 12 -33.74 26.40 18.72
CA LEU A 12 -32.95 25.81 17.64
C LEU A 12 -31.77 25.08 18.29
N ILE A 13 -31.99 23.82 18.66
CA ILE A 13 -30.91 22.86 18.83
C ILE A 13 -30.39 22.60 17.42
N GLY A 14 -29.52 23.48 16.94
CA GLY A 14 -28.69 23.20 15.79
C GLY A 14 -27.86 21.98 16.15
N THR A 15 -28.27 20.81 15.69
CA THR A 15 -27.40 19.65 15.67
C THR A 15 -26.25 20.01 14.76
N TRP A 16 -25.10 20.26 15.39
CA TRP A 16 -23.82 20.30 14.73
C TRP A 16 -23.59 18.90 14.15
N ASN A 17 -24.09 18.66 12.94
CA ASN A 17 -23.60 17.58 12.09
C ASN A 17 -22.20 18.00 11.63
N ILE A 18 -21.26 17.92 12.57
CA ILE A 18 -19.84 17.83 12.28
C ILE A 18 -19.69 16.46 11.61
N SER A 19 -19.94 16.42 10.31
CA SER A 19 -19.48 15.35 9.44
C SER A 19 -17.96 15.52 9.26
N TYR A 20 -17.20 15.38 10.36
CA TYR A 20 -15.78 15.05 10.27
C TYR A 20 -15.68 13.55 9.98
N ALA A 21 -16.11 13.18 8.79
CA ALA A 21 -15.46 12.08 8.10
C ALA A 21 -14.36 12.75 7.26
N GLU A 22 -13.23 13.08 7.90
CA GLU A 22 -11.98 13.03 7.16
C GLU A 22 -11.90 11.60 6.63
N LYS A 23 -12.32 11.41 5.37
CA LYS A 23 -11.92 10.25 4.59
C LYS A 23 -10.40 10.35 4.58
N VAL A 24 -9.74 9.69 5.51
CA VAL A 24 -8.32 9.35 5.38
C VAL A 24 -8.27 8.58 4.08
N THR A 25 -7.94 9.28 3.00
CA THR A 25 -7.82 8.71 1.68
C THR A 25 -6.62 7.79 1.76
N GLN A 26 -6.90 6.49 1.88
CA GLN A 26 -5.87 5.45 1.84
C GLN A 26 -4.92 5.73 0.68
N SER A 27 -3.63 5.60 0.96
CA SER A 27 -2.61 5.78 -0.07
C SER A 27 -2.85 4.78 -1.21
N PRO A 28 -2.37 5.05 -2.44
CA PRO A 28 -2.49 4.11 -3.54
C PRO A 28 -1.90 2.74 -3.19
N LEU A 29 -0.79 2.71 -2.46
CA LEU A 29 -0.18 1.47 -1.99
C LEU A 29 -1.05 0.75 -0.96
N GLU A 30 -1.67 1.46 -0.01
CA GLU A 30 -2.57 0.83 0.96
C GLU A 30 -3.78 0.19 0.30
N LYS A 31 -4.34 0.82 -0.75
CA LYS A 31 -5.43 0.25 -1.53
C LYS A 31 -4.99 -1.04 -2.21
N VAL A 32 -3.84 -1.02 -2.88
CA VAL A 32 -3.23 -2.21 -3.50
C VAL A 32 -3.06 -3.35 -2.48
N LEU A 33 -2.46 -3.06 -1.32
CA LEU A 33 -2.23 -4.08 -0.28
C LEU A 33 -3.53 -4.56 0.39
N SER A 34 -4.54 -3.70 0.51
CA SER A 34 -5.84 -4.10 1.08
C SER A 34 -6.53 -5.17 0.23
N MET A 35 -6.27 -5.13 -1.08
CA MET A 35 -6.79 -6.09 -2.03
C MET A 35 -5.95 -7.38 -2.11
N TYR A 36 -4.73 -7.38 -1.55
CA TYR A 36 -3.83 -8.53 -1.62
C TYR A 36 -4.42 -9.79 -0.93
N SER A 37 -5.24 -9.60 0.09
CA SER A 37 -5.96 -10.68 0.78
C SER A 37 -7.44 -10.79 0.42
N SER A 38 -7.94 -9.95 -0.51
CA SER A 38 -9.35 -9.99 -0.93
C SER A 38 -9.50 -10.72 -2.27
N LYS A 39 -10.62 -11.44 -2.45
CA LYS A 39 -10.99 -12.05 -3.74
C LYS A 39 -11.66 -11.02 -4.66
N GLU A 40 -11.06 -9.85 -4.78
CA GLU A 40 -11.61 -8.77 -5.59
C GLU A 40 -11.38 -9.00 -7.10
N ASN A 41 -12.21 -8.35 -7.91
CA ASN A 41 -12.01 -8.37 -9.35
C ASN A 41 -10.71 -7.62 -9.68
N ILE A 42 -9.85 -8.24 -10.50
CA ILE A 42 -8.59 -7.63 -10.95
C ILE A 42 -8.81 -6.27 -11.62
N ASP A 43 -9.97 -6.05 -12.27
CA ASP A 43 -10.29 -4.77 -12.89
C ASP A 43 -10.36 -3.61 -11.88
N THR A 44 -10.58 -3.90 -10.60
CA THR A 44 -10.56 -2.91 -9.52
C THR A 44 -9.16 -2.34 -9.30
N TYR A 45 -8.08 -3.12 -9.52
CA TYR A 45 -6.70 -2.62 -9.39
C TYR A 45 -6.44 -1.47 -10.36
N TYR A 46 -6.87 -1.62 -11.62
CA TYR A 46 -6.70 -0.59 -12.65
C TYR A 46 -7.48 0.70 -12.36
N SER A 47 -8.44 0.65 -11.42
CA SER A 47 -9.21 1.82 -11.00
C SER A 47 -8.61 2.57 -9.80
N ILE A 48 -7.52 2.05 -9.20
CA ILE A 48 -6.89 2.68 -8.04
C ILE A 48 -6.34 4.07 -8.45
N PRO A 49 -6.85 5.16 -7.84
CA PRO A 49 -6.40 6.51 -8.18
C PRO A 49 -4.92 6.71 -7.89
N ASN A 50 -4.27 7.55 -8.70
CA ASN A 50 -2.86 7.93 -8.57
C ASN A 50 -1.85 6.79 -8.78
N ILE A 51 -2.27 5.73 -9.48
CA ILE A 51 -1.37 4.76 -10.11
C ILE A 51 -1.55 4.84 -11.62
N GLU A 52 -0.48 5.15 -12.33
CA GLU A 52 -0.43 5.12 -13.79
C GLU A 52 -0.13 3.69 -14.23
N TRP A 53 -1.18 2.89 -14.39
CA TRP A 53 -1.03 1.53 -14.89
C TRP A 53 -0.58 1.53 -16.36
N GLY A 54 0.50 0.81 -16.64
CA GLY A 54 0.91 0.48 -18.00
C GLY A 54 -0.12 -0.40 -18.70
N ASN A 55 0.02 -0.55 -20.02
CA ASN A 55 -0.86 -1.40 -20.81
C ASN A 55 -1.02 -2.78 -20.15
N LYS A 56 -2.28 -3.21 -19.92
CA LYS A 56 -2.63 -4.50 -19.31
C LYS A 56 -1.87 -5.63 -20.02
N VAL A 57 -0.94 -6.32 -19.35
CA VAL A 57 -0.12 -7.36 -19.99
C VAL A 57 -0.76 -8.74 -19.76
N ASN A 58 -0.98 -9.46 -20.87
CA ASN A 58 -1.36 -10.88 -20.98
C ASN A 58 -2.36 -11.40 -19.94
N ARG A 59 -3.66 -11.25 -20.25
CA ARG A 59 -4.69 -12.12 -19.65
C ARG A 59 -4.65 -13.47 -20.34
N THR A 60 -3.98 -14.44 -19.73
CA THR A 60 -4.44 -15.82 -19.89
C THR A 60 -5.52 -16.05 -18.84
N PRO A 61 -6.49 -16.97 -19.04
CA PRO A 61 -7.62 -17.15 -18.12
C PRO A 61 -7.22 -17.33 -16.65
N ASN A 62 -5.99 -17.81 -16.43
CA ASN A 62 -5.49 -18.19 -15.11
C ASN A 62 -4.32 -17.33 -14.61
N ARG A 63 -3.79 -16.37 -15.36
CA ARG A 63 -2.66 -15.53 -14.92
C ARG A 63 -2.81 -14.10 -15.39
N PHE A 64 -2.44 -13.16 -14.53
CA PHE A 64 -2.35 -11.75 -14.89
C PHE A 64 -1.04 -11.15 -14.38
N PHE A 65 -0.60 -10.10 -15.08
CA PHE A 65 0.54 -9.28 -14.70
C PHE A 65 0.25 -7.82 -15.03
N SER A 66 0.47 -6.94 -14.07
CA SER A 66 0.25 -5.51 -14.24
C SER A 66 1.46 -4.74 -13.75
N LEU A 67 1.89 -3.77 -14.55
CA LEU A 67 2.91 -2.81 -14.19
C LEU A 67 2.27 -1.44 -14.10
N GLY A 68 2.71 -0.64 -13.14
CA GLY A 68 2.26 0.74 -12.99
C GLY A 68 3.34 1.63 -12.39
N LYS A 69 3.05 2.92 -12.35
CA LYS A 69 3.89 3.92 -11.68
C LYS A 69 3.08 4.65 -10.63
N LEU A 70 3.68 4.88 -9.47
CA LEU A 70 3.12 5.70 -8.40
C LEU A 70 4.20 6.52 -7.74
N ASN A 71 3.82 7.64 -7.11
CA ASN A 71 4.75 8.45 -6.33
C ASN A 71 4.67 8.06 -4.85
N LEU A 72 5.76 7.53 -4.31
CA LEU A 72 5.88 7.21 -2.89
C LEU A 72 6.51 8.38 -2.14
N GLU A 73 6.01 8.63 -0.93
CA GLU A 73 6.72 9.53 0.01
C GLU A 73 8.15 8.98 0.23
N VAL A 74 9.15 9.86 0.25
CA VAL A 74 10.60 9.57 0.39
C VAL A 74 11.29 8.97 -0.85
N MET A 75 10.67 8.02 -1.56
CA MET A 75 11.31 7.40 -2.75
C MET A 75 11.04 8.16 -4.05
N GLY A 76 9.94 8.93 -4.13
CA GLY A 76 9.52 9.58 -5.37
C GLY A 76 8.83 8.60 -6.33
N GLN A 77 8.92 8.87 -7.64
CA GLN A 77 8.32 8.03 -8.66
C GLN A 77 8.91 6.62 -8.60
N SER A 78 8.06 5.64 -8.33
CA SER A 78 8.41 4.23 -8.15
C SER A 78 7.57 3.39 -9.11
N GLU A 79 8.09 2.23 -9.47
CA GLU A 79 7.38 1.22 -10.24
C GLU A 79 6.69 0.27 -9.28
N ILE A 80 5.49 -0.16 -9.65
CA ILE A 80 4.76 -1.21 -8.96
C ILE A 80 4.45 -2.33 -9.95
N SER A 81 4.72 -3.56 -9.55
CA SER A 81 4.27 -4.75 -10.25
C SER A 81 3.27 -5.51 -9.38
N VAL A 82 2.22 -6.04 -10.00
CA VAL A 82 1.20 -6.87 -9.34
C VAL A 82 0.93 -8.06 -10.24
N SER A 83 1.10 -9.26 -9.69
CA SER A 83 0.89 -10.50 -10.43
C SER A 83 0.07 -11.51 -9.63
N GLY A 84 -0.61 -12.41 -10.35
CA GLY A 84 -1.51 -13.36 -9.70
C GLY A 84 -2.20 -14.31 -10.65
N ASN A 85 -3.09 -15.14 -10.08
CA ASN A 85 -3.83 -16.17 -10.79
C ASN A 85 -5.35 -16.01 -10.58
N GLY A 86 -6.12 -15.96 -11.67
CA GLY A 86 -7.56 -15.72 -11.61
C GLY A 86 -7.88 -14.39 -10.90
N ASN A 87 -8.58 -14.46 -9.76
CA ASN A 87 -8.92 -13.30 -8.92
C ASN A 87 -8.06 -13.18 -7.66
N GLN A 88 -6.93 -13.90 -7.59
CA GLN A 88 -6.02 -13.86 -6.45
C GLN A 88 -4.70 -13.21 -6.85
N VAL A 89 -4.26 -12.24 -6.06
CA VAL A 89 -2.91 -11.67 -6.14
C VAL A 89 -1.95 -12.57 -5.39
N ASN A 90 -0.82 -12.89 -6.04
CA ASN A 90 0.21 -13.75 -5.48
C ASN A 90 1.48 -12.99 -5.12
N ASP A 91 1.74 -11.89 -5.83
CA ASP A 91 2.98 -11.13 -5.71
C ASP A 91 2.73 -9.65 -5.98
N ILE A 92 3.37 -8.81 -5.18
CA ILE A 92 3.40 -7.36 -5.34
C ILE A 92 4.84 -6.92 -5.09
N GLU A 93 5.40 -6.19 -6.04
CA GLU A 93 6.73 -5.61 -5.92
C GLU A 93 6.65 -4.09 -6.09
N LEU A 94 7.40 -3.36 -5.27
CA LEU A 94 7.68 -1.95 -5.47
C LEU A 94 9.17 -1.77 -5.70
N SER A 95 9.55 -0.99 -6.70
CA SER A 95 10.96 -0.68 -6.95
C SER A 95 11.17 0.76 -7.37
N ASN A 96 12.36 1.27 -7.10
CA ASN A 96 12.82 2.59 -7.52
C ASN A 96 14.33 2.54 -7.73
N ASN A 97 14.83 3.29 -8.70
CA ASN A 97 16.25 3.32 -9.07
C ASN A 97 17.15 4.16 -8.14
N ARG A 98 16.66 4.57 -6.97
CA ARG A 98 17.43 5.29 -5.94
C ARG A 98 17.59 4.41 -4.72
N PRO A 99 18.81 4.00 -4.38
CA PRO A 99 19.04 3.10 -3.27
C PRO A 99 18.93 3.84 -1.93
N SER A 100 18.27 3.21 -0.96
CA SER A 100 17.97 3.80 0.33
C SER A 100 17.78 2.71 1.39
N LYS A 101 18.48 2.82 2.52
CA LYS A 101 18.26 1.95 3.69
C LYS A 101 17.12 2.44 4.61
N LYS A 102 16.38 3.49 4.22
CA LYS A 102 15.30 4.08 5.05
C LYS A 102 13.99 3.29 4.93
N PHE A 103 14.05 1.95 4.88
CA PHE A 103 12.93 1.07 4.57
C PHE A 103 11.72 1.29 5.48
N LYS A 104 11.94 1.30 6.80
CA LYS A 104 10.86 1.50 7.77
C LYS A 104 10.15 2.84 7.60
N ILE A 105 10.91 3.92 7.38
CA ILE A 105 10.36 5.26 7.18
C ILE A 105 9.52 5.29 5.89
N ILE A 106 10.01 4.67 4.81
CA ILE A 106 9.26 4.57 3.55
C ILE A 106 7.92 3.86 3.78
N LEU A 107 7.94 2.72 4.48
CA LEU A 107 6.71 1.98 4.82
C LEU A 107 5.77 2.83 5.68
N GLU A 108 6.25 3.45 6.75
CA GLU A 108 5.43 4.27 7.68
C GLU A 108 4.79 5.47 6.99
N LYS A 109 5.51 6.10 6.05
CA LYS A 109 4.97 7.23 5.29
C LYS A 109 3.93 6.82 4.26
N ASN A 110 4.01 5.61 3.70
CA ASN A 110 3.11 5.18 2.63
C ASN A 110 2.01 4.21 3.11
N LEU A 111 2.11 3.66 4.32
CA LEU A 111 1.17 2.70 4.91
C LEU A 111 0.62 3.19 6.27
N LYS A 112 0.10 4.42 6.31
CA LYS A 112 -0.31 5.13 7.54
C LYS A 112 -1.37 4.40 8.38
N SER A 113 -2.19 3.57 7.76
CA SER A 113 -3.24 2.76 8.39
C SER A 113 -2.78 1.34 8.77
N TYR A 114 -1.55 0.96 8.44
CA TYR A 114 -0.95 -0.32 8.81
C TYR A 114 -0.02 -0.15 10.01
N GLN A 115 -0.01 -1.15 10.88
CA GLN A 115 1.03 -1.30 11.88
C GLN A 115 2.23 -2.00 11.23
N ILE A 116 3.44 -1.50 11.46
CA ILE A 116 4.67 -2.01 10.85
C ILE A 116 5.58 -2.56 11.94
N PHE A 117 6.01 -3.81 11.77
CA PHE A 117 6.86 -4.51 12.72
C PHE A 117 8.09 -5.04 11.99
N GLU A 118 9.25 -4.83 12.60
CA GLU A 118 10.52 -5.33 12.10
C GLU A 118 10.72 -6.80 12.51
N LEU A 119 11.34 -7.58 11.63
CA LEU A 119 11.70 -8.97 11.87
C LEU A 119 13.23 -9.12 11.96
N PRO A 120 13.84 -8.85 13.12
CA PRO A 120 15.31 -8.71 13.27
C PRO A 120 16.08 -10.04 13.20
N LYS A 121 15.41 -11.18 13.07
CA LYS A 121 16.06 -12.50 12.91
C LYS A 121 16.07 -12.97 11.45
N CYS A 122 15.53 -12.19 10.53
CA CYS A 122 15.59 -12.48 9.11
C CYS A 122 16.51 -11.47 8.44
N HIS A 123 17.62 -11.95 7.88
CA HIS A 123 18.51 -11.14 7.07
C HIS A 123 19.03 -11.99 5.92
N GLN A 124 19.01 -11.45 4.70
CA GLN A 124 19.67 -12.04 3.53
C GLN A 124 20.98 -11.29 3.19
N GLY A 125 21.44 -10.36 4.05
CA GLY A 125 22.65 -9.56 3.86
C GLY A 125 22.52 -8.15 4.45
N GLU A 126 23.61 -7.38 4.42
CA GLU A 126 23.73 -6.05 5.05
C GLU A 126 22.80 -4.96 4.47
N ASN A 127 22.23 -5.21 3.29
CA ASN A 127 21.34 -4.28 2.60
C ASN A 127 19.90 -4.78 2.52
N SER A 128 19.55 -5.78 3.33
CA SER A 128 18.20 -6.35 3.40
C SER A 128 17.60 -6.21 4.80
N GLN A 129 16.30 -5.97 4.86
CA GLN A 129 15.54 -5.93 6.10
C GLN A 129 14.15 -6.54 5.87
N PHE A 130 13.68 -7.31 6.85
CA PHE A 130 12.36 -7.91 6.81
C PHE A 130 11.41 -7.21 7.77
N PHE A 131 10.16 -7.10 7.35
CA PHE A 131 9.05 -6.56 8.12
C PHE A 131 7.83 -7.48 8.00
N TYR A 132 6.86 -7.30 8.89
CA TYR A 132 5.48 -7.59 8.57
C TYR A 132 4.62 -6.36 8.85
N VAL A 133 3.60 -6.17 8.01
CA VAL A 133 2.64 -5.08 8.13
C VAL A 133 1.25 -5.64 8.35
N VAL A 134 0.47 -4.99 9.21
CA VAL A 134 -0.87 -5.46 9.59
C VAL A 134 -1.86 -4.32 9.43
N GLY A 135 -2.78 -4.48 8.47
CA GLY A 135 -3.91 -3.58 8.26
C GLY A 135 -5.13 -3.96 9.12
N LYS A 136 -6.27 -3.31 8.84
CA LYS A 136 -7.54 -3.54 9.57
C LYS A 136 -8.05 -4.98 9.49
N ASN A 137 -7.77 -5.66 8.38
CA ASN A 137 -8.09 -7.06 8.12
C ASN A 137 -7.25 -8.05 8.96
N LYS A 138 -6.25 -7.57 9.72
CA LYS A 138 -5.40 -8.36 10.63
C LYS A 138 -4.65 -9.53 10.00
N VAL A 139 -4.63 -9.64 8.68
CA VAL A 139 -3.78 -10.58 7.95
C VAL A 139 -2.40 -9.95 7.82
N PRO A 140 -1.33 -10.59 8.35
CA PRO A 140 0.02 -10.08 8.18
C PRO A 140 0.44 -10.19 6.72
N ILE A 141 0.98 -9.11 6.18
CA ILE A 141 1.70 -9.10 4.90
C ILE A 141 3.18 -8.96 5.24
N TYR A 142 3.98 -9.94 4.87
CA TYR A 142 5.42 -9.92 5.04
C TYR A 142 6.05 -9.08 3.95
N VAL A 143 7.09 -8.33 4.30
CA VAL A 143 7.79 -7.44 3.38
C VAL A 143 9.28 -7.73 3.46
N MET A 144 9.87 -8.10 2.33
CA MET A 144 11.31 -8.12 2.16
C MET A 144 11.72 -6.80 1.51
N ALA A 145 12.56 -6.03 2.18
CA ALA A 145 13.08 -4.78 1.67
C ALA A 145 14.58 -4.93 1.37
N ILE A 146 15.01 -4.53 0.18
CA ILE A 146 16.38 -4.66 -0.28
C ILE A 146 16.82 -3.35 -0.93
N ALA A 147 18.08 -2.97 -0.76
CA ALA A 147 18.69 -1.89 -1.51
C ALA A 147 20.00 -2.35 -2.15
N ASN A 148 20.22 -1.98 -3.41
CA ASN A 148 21.47 -2.23 -4.10
C ASN A 148 22.22 -0.92 -4.31
N PHE A 149 23.43 -0.83 -3.73
CA PHE A 149 24.31 0.34 -3.81
C PHE A 149 25.50 0.12 -4.77
N THR A 150 25.59 -1.07 -5.38
CA THR A 150 26.73 -1.43 -6.21
C THR A 150 26.53 -0.89 -7.62
N GLU A 151 27.38 0.05 -8.04
CA GLU A 151 27.37 0.68 -9.38
C GLU A 151 28.16 -0.10 -10.44
N GLU A 152 28.51 -1.35 -10.17
CA GLU A 152 29.35 -2.12 -11.11
C GLU A 152 28.64 -2.34 -12.45
N PRO A 153 29.31 -2.12 -13.59
CA PRO A 153 28.69 -2.08 -14.93
C PRO A 153 28.06 -3.40 -15.41
N TYR A 154 28.24 -4.50 -14.66
CA TYR A 154 27.66 -5.82 -14.93
C TYR A 154 26.78 -6.35 -13.80
N MET A 155 26.61 -5.58 -12.72
CA MET A 155 25.70 -5.92 -11.62
C MET A 155 24.34 -5.25 -11.81
N SER A 156 23.33 -5.73 -11.09
CA SER A 156 21.98 -5.16 -11.08
C SER A 156 22.04 -3.63 -10.89
N PRO A 157 21.13 -2.85 -11.49
CA PRO A 157 21.12 -1.40 -11.35
C PRO A 157 21.01 -0.98 -9.87
N LEU A 158 21.33 0.28 -9.57
CA LEU A 158 21.02 0.85 -8.25
C LEU A 158 19.51 0.78 -7.99
N TYR A 159 19.10 0.28 -6.82
CA TYR A 159 17.67 0.22 -6.50
C TYR A 159 17.36 0.20 -5.01
N THR A 160 16.12 0.54 -4.70
CA THR A 160 15.39 0.16 -3.48
C THR A 160 14.18 -0.66 -3.91
N GLN A 161 13.97 -1.82 -3.31
CA GLN A 161 12.90 -2.76 -3.65
C GLN A 161 12.17 -3.24 -2.39
N PHE A 162 10.86 -3.44 -2.52
CA PHE A 162 10.00 -4.08 -1.52
C PHE A 162 9.19 -5.19 -2.20
N GLU A 163 9.36 -6.41 -1.73
CA GLU A 163 8.55 -7.57 -2.13
C GLU A 163 7.58 -7.90 -1.01
N PHE A 164 6.29 -7.96 -1.35
CA PHE A 164 5.23 -8.24 -0.39
C PHE A 164 4.73 -9.67 -0.57
N SER A 165 4.55 -10.40 0.52
CA SER A 165 4.06 -11.79 0.50
C SER A 165 3.10 -12.07 1.65
N LEU A 166 2.12 -12.95 1.41
CA LEU A 166 1.26 -13.49 2.47
C LEU A 166 1.94 -14.64 3.24
N GLN A 167 3.03 -15.18 2.70
CA GLN A 167 3.77 -16.26 3.33
C GLN A 167 4.94 -15.69 4.12
N LYS A 168 5.11 -16.17 5.35
CA LYS A 168 6.28 -15.84 6.16
C LYS A 168 7.54 -16.32 5.42
N PRO A 169 8.54 -15.45 5.20
CA PRO A 169 9.79 -15.84 4.55
C PRO A 169 10.42 -17.03 5.26
N SER A 170 10.99 -17.95 4.49
CA SER A 170 11.61 -19.17 5.01
C SER A 170 12.85 -18.90 5.86
N GLU A 171 13.48 -17.75 5.60
CA GLU A 171 14.63 -17.14 6.25
C GLU A 171 14.27 -16.55 7.61
N CYS A 172 12.96 -16.40 7.89
CA CYS A 172 12.44 -15.85 9.14
C CYS A 172 12.10 -16.92 10.20
N LYS A 173 12.67 -18.11 10.12
CA LYS A 173 12.35 -19.22 11.05
C LYS A 173 12.75 -18.92 12.49
#